data_AF-F6SKI6-F1
#
_entry.id   AF-F6SKI6-F1
#
_cell.length_a   1.000
_cell.length_b   1.000
_cell.length_c   1.000
_cell.angle_alpha   90.00
_cell.angle_beta   90.00
_cell.angle_gamma   90.00
#
_symmetry.space_group_name_H-M   'P 1'
#
loop_
_entity.id
_entity.type
_entity.pdbx_description
1 polymer ?
#
loop_
_entity_poly.entity_id
_entity_poly.type
_entity_poly.pdbx_seq_one_letter_code
_entity_poly.pdbx_strand_id
1 'polypeptide(L)'
;IATRMARFHGMEMPFTKEPRWLFGTMERYLKQIQDLPSTSLPQMNLVEMYSLKDEMNSLRKLLDDTPSPVVFCHNDIQEGNILLLSEPDSDDNLMLVDFEYSSYNYRGFDIGNHFCEWVYDYTYEEWPFYKARPTDYPTREQQRFRRVRSSPKRNRRNGKKNCC
;
A
#
# COMPACT_ATOMS: atom_id res chain seq x y z
N ILE A 1 -7.10 4.90 -9.08
CA ILE A 1 -6.17 4.32 -8.08
C ILE A 1 -5.68 2.93 -8.49
N ALA A 2 -6.56 1.92 -8.59
CA ALA A 2 -6.21 0.53 -8.95
C ALA A 2 -5.24 0.39 -10.15
N THR A 3 -5.56 1.08 -11.26
CA THR A 3 -4.73 1.05 -12.48
C THR A 3 -3.34 1.62 -12.25
N ARG A 4 -3.21 2.66 -11.42
CA ARG A 4 -1.92 3.28 -11.07
C ARG A 4 -1.10 2.39 -10.15
N MET A 5 -1.73 1.84 -9.11
CA MET A 5 -1.11 0.86 -8.21
C MET A 5 -0.59 -0.35 -9.01
N ALA A 6 -1.38 -0.90 -9.93
CA ALA A 6 -0.95 -2.02 -10.77
C ALA A 6 0.22 -1.68 -11.71
N ARG A 7 0.29 -0.44 -12.22
CA ARG A 7 1.45 0.03 -13.00
C ARG A 7 2.69 0.17 -12.12
N PHE A 8 2.52 0.70 -10.91
CA PHE A 8 3.61 0.85 -9.94
C PHE A 8 4.20 -0.52 -9.55
N HIS A 9 3.33 -1.51 -9.28
CA HIS A 9 3.73 -2.91 -9.02
C HIS A 9 4.48 -3.57 -10.18
N GLY A 10 4.28 -3.09 -11.41
CA GLY A 10 4.97 -3.58 -12.61
C GLY A 10 6.34 -2.94 -12.86
N MET A 11 6.80 -2.02 -12.02
CA MET A 11 8.08 -1.35 -12.19
C MET A 11 9.24 -2.27 -11.77
N GLU A 12 10.28 -2.32 -12.60
CA GLU A 12 11.54 -2.97 -12.27
C GLU A 12 12.53 -1.96 -11.72
N MET A 13 12.71 -1.96 -10.40
CA MET A 13 13.60 -1.03 -9.72
C MET A 13 14.94 -1.70 -9.33
N PRO A 14 16.07 -0.96 -9.35
CA PRO A 14 17.39 -1.46 -9.02
C PRO A 14 17.63 -1.59 -7.49
N PHE A 15 16.65 -2.14 -6.77
CA PHE A 15 16.70 -2.39 -5.33
C PHE A 15 16.66 -3.89 -5.03
N THR A 16 16.88 -4.24 -3.76
CA THR A 16 16.70 -5.60 -3.26
C THR A 16 15.27 -6.07 -3.50
N LYS A 17 15.12 -7.33 -3.96
CA LYS A 17 13.83 -7.95 -4.28
C LYS A 17 13.33 -8.87 -3.16
N GLU A 18 14.11 -8.99 -2.10
CA GLU A 18 13.75 -9.75 -0.90
C GLU A 18 12.73 -8.94 -0.07
N PRO A 19 11.55 -9.49 0.28
CA PRO A 19 10.47 -8.78 0.97
C PRO A 19 10.74 -8.63 2.48
N ARG A 20 11.92 -8.12 2.84
CA ARG A 20 12.32 -7.92 4.24
C ARG A 20 11.77 -6.65 4.85
N TRP A 21 11.24 -5.75 4.03
CA TRP A 21 10.84 -4.40 4.44
C TRP A 21 9.77 -4.43 5.54
N LEU A 22 8.69 -5.23 5.36
CA LEU A 22 7.55 -5.26 6.29
C LEU A 22 7.97 -5.64 7.71
N PHE A 23 8.43 -6.89 7.90
CA PHE A 23 8.79 -7.34 9.23
C PHE A 23 10.08 -6.71 9.76
N GLY A 24 11.07 -6.44 8.91
CA GLY A 24 12.29 -5.76 9.34
C GLY A 24 12.03 -4.34 9.85
N THR A 25 11.03 -3.65 9.28
CA THR A 25 10.59 -2.34 9.78
C THR A 25 9.80 -2.46 11.08
N MET A 26 8.85 -3.39 11.18
CA MET A 26 8.09 -3.61 12.42
C MET A 26 8.99 -4.00 13.60
N GLU A 27 9.94 -4.91 13.38
CA GLU A 27 10.91 -5.32 14.41
C GLU A 27 11.81 -4.16 14.86
N ARG A 28 12.26 -3.33 13.91
CA ARG A 28 13.03 -2.12 14.21
C ARG A 28 12.22 -1.14 15.04
N TYR A 29 10.97 -0.87 14.68
CA TYR A 29 10.08 0.04 15.43
C TYR A 29 9.77 -0.50 16.82
N LEU A 30 9.45 -1.78 16.95
CA LEU A 30 9.20 -2.41 18.25
C LEU A 30 10.42 -2.25 19.18
N LYS A 31 11.63 -2.48 18.65
CA LYS A 31 12.86 -2.27 19.41
C LYS A 31 13.04 -0.81 19.82
N GLN A 32 12.85 0.13 18.89
CA GLN A 32 12.97 1.56 19.18
C GLN A 32 11.99 2.01 20.27
N ILE A 33 10.76 1.50 20.26
CA ILE A 33 9.75 1.80 21.30
C ILE A 33 10.18 1.25 22.66
N GLN A 34 10.76 0.05 22.72
CA GLN A 34 11.27 -0.55 23.95
C GLN A 34 12.49 0.19 24.51
N ASP A 35 13.29 0.81 23.64
CA ASP A 35 14.46 1.59 24.01
C ASP A 35 14.11 3.04 24.41
N LEU A 36 12.84 3.46 24.30
CA LEU A 36 12.42 4.80 24.70
C LEU A 36 12.56 5.01 26.22
N PRO A 37 13.01 6.19 26.66
CA PRO A 37 13.07 6.50 28.08
C PRO A 37 11.66 6.59 28.66
N SER A 38 11.49 6.15 29.91
CA SER A 38 10.22 6.29 30.63
C SER A 38 9.81 7.76 30.70
N THR A 39 8.63 8.09 30.17
CA THR A 39 8.06 9.43 30.26
C THR A 39 7.37 9.63 31.61
N SER A 40 7.34 10.87 32.10
CA SER A 40 6.59 11.26 33.32
C SER A 40 5.07 11.18 33.14
N LEU A 41 4.58 11.04 31.91
CA LEU A 41 3.16 10.87 31.63
C LEU A 41 2.77 9.39 31.80
N PRO A 42 1.65 9.08 32.47
CA PRO A 42 1.12 7.72 32.63
C PRO A 42 0.45 7.26 31.33
N GLN A 43 1.20 7.27 30.22
CA GLN A 43 0.74 6.70 28.97
C GLN A 43 0.90 5.18 29.07
N MET A 44 -0.19 4.47 28.78
CA MET A 44 -0.20 3.02 28.82
C MET A 44 0.78 2.47 27.79
N ASN A 45 1.68 1.57 28.20
CA ASN A 45 2.58 0.91 27.28
C ASN A 45 1.77 -0.04 26.38
N LEU A 46 1.45 0.41 25.17
CA LEU A 46 0.65 -0.36 24.21
C LEU A 46 1.35 -1.67 23.79
N VAL A 47 2.69 -1.71 23.82
CA VAL A 47 3.47 -2.92 23.52
C VAL A 47 3.15 -4.03 24.50
N GLU A 48 3.09 -3.69 25.79
CA GLU A 48 2.75 -4.63 26.86
C GLU A 48 1.24 -4.93 26.89
N MET A 49 0.39 -3.90 26.81
CA MET A 49 -1.07 -4.06 26.88
C MET A 49 -1.57 -5.06 25.82
N TYR A 50 -1.08 -4.95 24.58
CA TYR A 50 -1.51 -5.81 23.49
C TYR A 50 -0.55 -6.98 23.20
N SER A 51 0.48 -7.17 24.03
CA SER A 51 1.49 -8.22 23.81
C SER A 51 2.07 -8.19 22.39
N LEU A 52 2.38 -6.99 21.87
CA LEU A 52 2.68 -6.77 20.44
C LEU A 52 3.85 -7.62 19.92
N LYS A 53 4.78 -8.03 20.78
CA LYS A 53 5.88 -8.94 20.42
C LYS A 53 5.38 -10.32 20.02
N ASP A 54 4.41 -10.85 20.77
CA ASP A 54 3.82 -12.17 20.50
C ASP A 54 2.83 -12.10 19.33
N GLU A 55 2.03 -11.03 19.26
CA GLU A 55 1.14 -10.78 18.13
C GLU A 55 1.91 -10.63 16.80
N MET A 56 3.08 -10.00 16.81
CA MET A 56 3.94 -9.93 15.62
C MET A 56 4.40 -11.32 15.15
N ASN A 57 4.69 -12.24 16.07
CA ASN A 57 5.03 -13.63 15.73
C ASN A 57 3.82 -14.39 15.17
N SER A 58 2.63 -14.17 15.72
CA SER A 58 1.37 -14.73 15.21
C SER A 58 1.06 -14.21 13.81
N LEU A 59 1.20 -12.90 13.57
CA LEU A 59 1.05 -12.28 12.27
C LEU A 59 2.04 -12.84 11.25
N ARG A 60 3.31 -13.04 11.64
CA ARG A 60 4.33 -13.66 10.78
C ARG A 60 3.89 -15.03 10.28
N LYS A 61 3.47 -15.92 11.18
CA LYS A 61 2.98 -17.26 10.81
C LYS A 61 1.78 -17.19 9.86
N LEU A 62 0.82 -16.31 10.14
CA LEU A 62 -0.35 -16.13 9.27
C LEU A 62 0.04 -15.67 7.86
N LEU A 63 0.99 -14.74 7.74
CA LEU A 63 1.44 -14.22 6.45
C LEU A 63 2.34 -15.21 5.70
N ASP A 64 3.12 -16.03 6.41
CA ASP A 64 3.90 -17.11 5.81
C ASP A 64 2.98 -18.14 5.12
N ASP A 65 1.78 -18.39 5.69
CA ASP A 65 0.73 -19.25 5.12
C ASP A 65 -0.18 -18.54 4.08
N THR A 66 0.08 -17.27 3.75
CA THR A 66 -0.72 -16.46 2.83
C THR A 66 0.12 -15.98 1.62
N PRO A 67 0.26 -16.79 0.55
CA PRO A 67 1.09 -16.44 -0.59
C PRO A 67 0.69 -15.12 -1.24
N SER A 68 1.65 -14.20 -1.34
CA SER A 68 1.48 -12.90 -1.97
C SER A 68 2.70 -12.59 -2.81
N PRO A 69 2.55 -12.22 -4.10
CA PRO A 69 3.70 -11.96 -4.95
C PRO A 69 4.46 -10.73 -4.46
N VAL A 70 5.80 -10.81 -4.51
CA VAL A 70 6.68 -9.70 -4.20
C VAL A 70 6.78 -8.79 -5.42
N VAL A 71 6.43 -7.52 -5.25
CA VAL A 71 6.40 -6.48 -6.29
C VAL A 71 6.96 -5.18 -5.71
N PHE A 72 7.27 -4.21 -6.56
CA PHE A 72 7.62 -2.87 -6.06
C PHE A 72 6.35 -2.17 -5.56
N CYS A 73 6.21 -2.06 -4.24
CA CYS A 73 5.06 -1.47 -3.56
C CYS A 73 5.34 -0.01 -3.18
N HIS A 74 4.28 0.80 -3.14
CA HIS A 74 4.35 2.16 -2.63
C HIS A 74 4.46 2.16 -1.10
N ASN A 75 3.72 1.25 -0.46
CA ASN A 75 3.59 1.04 0.98
C ASN A 75 2.82 2.15 1.74
N ASP A 76 2.34 3.19 1.05
CA ASP A 76 1.60 4.30 1.67
C ASP A 76 0.64 5.01 0.68
N ILE A 77 -0.28 4.25 0.10
CA ILE A 77 -1.28 4.79 -0.86
C ILE A 77 -2.49 5.34 -0.09
N GLN A 78 -2.28 6.42 0.66
CA GLN A 78 -3.33 7.23 1.29
C GLN A 78 -3.81 8.36 0.37
N GLU A 79 -4.91 9.03 0.70
CA GLU A 79 -5.50 10.11 -0.09
C GLU A 79 -4.56 11.29 -0.31
N GLY A 80 -3.71 11.62 0.67
CA GLY A 80 -2.72 12.70 0.56
C GLY A 80 -1.65 12.45 -0.52
N ASN A 81 -1.41 11.18 -0.85
CA ASN A 81 -0.38 10.75 -1.81
C ASN A 81 -0.94 10.50 -3.22
N ILE A 82 -2.20 10.87 -3.46
CA ILE A 82 -2.89 10.68 -4.75
C ILE A 82 -3.32 12.04 -5.30
N LEU A 83 -2.54 12.56 -6.25
CA LEU A 83 -2.85 13.84 -6.88
C LEU A 83 -3.83 13.66 -8.05
N LEU A 84 -4.87 14.50 -8.08
CA LEU A 84 -5.73 14.69 -9.24
C LEU A 84 -5.13 15.78 -10.14
N LEU A 85 -4.77 15.42 -11.37
CA LEU A 85 -4.16 16.32 -12.35
C LEU A 85 -5.22 17.24 -12.97
N SER A 86 -4.96 18.56 -12.97
CA SER A 86 -5.85 19.57 -13.56
C SER A 86 -5.85 19.54 -15.09
N GLU A 87 -4.72 19.16 -15.70
CA GLU A 87 -4.52 19.07 -17.15
C GLU A 87 -3.94 17.70 -17.49
N PRO A 88 -4.78 16.65 -17.60
CA PRO A 88 -4.29 15.31 -17.86
C PRO A 88 -3.98 15.09 -19.35
N ASP A 89 -2.78 14.61 -19.66
CA ASP A 89 -2.38 14.25 -21.03
C ASP A 89 -3.08 13.00 -21.60
N SER A 90 -3.87 12.30 -20.78
CA SER A 90 -4.57 11.06 -21.13
C SER A 90 -5.80 10.86 -20.23
N ASP A 91 -6.58 9.80 -20.45
CA ASP A 91 -7.67 9.38 -19.54
C ASP A 91 -7.19 9.04 -18.10
N ASP A 92 -5.88 9.12 -17.85
CA ASP A 92 -5.28 8.82 -16.58
C ASP A 92 -4.91 10.10 -15.82
N ASN A 93 -5.87 10.59 -15.05
CA ASN A 93 -5.83 11.85 -14.33
C ASN A 93 -5.28 11.76 -12.90
N LEU A 94 -4.78 10.60 -12.47
CA LEU A 94 -4.21 10.43 -11.13
C LEU A 94 -2.70 10.25 -11.18
N MET A 95 -1.99 10.77 -10.18
CA MET A 95 -0.56 10.57 -9.98
C MET A 95 -0.29 10.13 -8.54
N LEU A 96 0.52 9.09 -8.36
CA LEU A 96 1.03 8.72 -7.03
C LEU A 96 2.30 9.51 -6.76
N VAL A 97 2.45 10.01 -5.53
CA VAL A 97 3.61 10.78 -5.06
C VAL A 97 4.04 10.29 -3.68
N ASP A 98 5.17 10.81 -3.21
CA ASP A 98 5.75 10.47 -1.90
C ASP A 98 6.14 8.99 -1.74
N PHE A 99 7.32 8.65 -2.27
CA PHE A 99 7.82 7.27 -2.32
C PHE A 99 8.73 6.92 -1.14
N GLU A 100 8.62 7.63 0.00
CA GLU A 100 9.55 7.47 1.13
C GLU A 100 9.59 6.04 1.71
N TYR A 101 8.45 5.35 1.69
CA TYR A 101 8.32 3.97 2.15
C TYR A 101 8.44 2.93 1.03
N SER A 102 8.58 3.36 -0.24
CA SER A 102 8.52 2.45 -1.37
C SER A 102 9.64 1.41 -1.36
N SER A 103 9.29 0.15 -1.58
CA SER A 103 10.23 -0.98 -1.57
C SER A 103 9.64 -2.21 -2.24
N TYR A 104 10.46 -3.22 -2.53
CA TYR A 104 9.91 -4.54 -2.86
C TYR A 104 9.26 -5.15 -1.62
N ASN A 105 7.96 -5.40 -1.70
CA ASN A 105 7.16 -5.91 -0.61
C ASN A 105 6.02 -6.81 -1.16
N TYR A 106 5.27 -7.44 -0.28
CA TYR A 106 4.12 -8.24 -0.65
C TYR A 106 3.02 -7.37 -1.26
N ARG A 107 2.53 -7.71 -2.46
CA ARG A 107 1.43 -7.00 -3.13
C ARG A 107 0.20 -6.83 -2.24
N GLY A 108 -0.08 -7.86 -1.43
CA GLY A 108 -1.20 -7.87 -0.48
C GLY A 108 -1.10 -6.76 0.57
N PHE A 109 0.11 -6.36 0.97
CA PHE A 109 0.32 -5.26 1.90
C PHE A 109 -0.14 -3.93 1.30
N ASP A 110 0.34 -3.58 0.10
CA ASP A 110 0.03 -2.29 -0.54
C ASP A 110 -1.47 -2.13 -0.83
N ILE A 111 -2.12 -3.21 -1.26
CA ILE A 111 -3.58 -3.24 -1.47
C ILE A 111 -4.32 -3.15 -0.12
N GLY A 112 -3.89 -3.94 0.87
CA GLY A 112 -4.52 -3.98 2.19
C GLY A 112 -4.40 -2.65 2.92
N ASN A 113 -3.23 -2.02 2.89
CA ASN A 113 -2.99 -0.70 3.45
C ASN A 113 -3.91 0.34 2.81
N HIS A 114 -3.99 0.38 1.48
CA HIS A 114 -4.92 1.28 0.79
C HIS A 114 -6.39 1.07 1.20
N PHE A 115 -6.82 -0.16 1.49
CA PHE A 115 -8.15 -0.40 2.05
C PHE A 115 -8.31 0.08 3.49
N CYS A 116 -7.26 -0.01 4.31
CA CYS A 116 -7.27 0.57 5.65
C CYS A 116 -7.43 2.09 5.61
N GLU A 117 -6.80 2.79 4.66
CA GLU A 117 -6.91 4.25 4.55
C GLU A 117 -8.33 4.74 4.27
N TRP A 118 -9.24 3.89 3.75
CA TRP A 118 -10.65 4.28 3.60
C TRP A 118 -11.35 4.54 4.94
N VAL A 119 -10.79 4.02 6.03
CA VAL A 119 -11.32 4.19 7.39
C VAL A 119 -10.86 5.50 8.01
N TYR A 120 -9.74 6.07 7.57
CA TYR A 120 -9.09 7.19 8.23
C TYR A 120 -9.27 8.49 7.43
N ASP A 121 -9.56 9.56 8.15
CA ASP A 121 -9.67 10.93 7.62
C ASP A 121 -8.72 11.82 8.42
N TYR A 122 -7.62 12.21 7.79
CA TYR A 122 -6.57 13.03 8.40
C TYR A 122 -6.81 14.54 8.24
N THR A 123 -7.95 14.94 7.66
CA THR A 123 -8.33 16.36 7.49
C THR A 123 -9.15 16.88 8.68
N TYR A 124 -9.40 16.03 9.69
CA TYR A 124 -10.19 16.37 10.87
C TYR A 124 -9.50 17.46 11.70
N GLU A 125 -10.18 18.58 11.90
CA GLU A 125 -9.57 19.81 12.46
C GLU A 125 -9.40 19.79 13.99
N GLU A 126 -10.04 18.84 14.70
CA GLU A 126 -10.02 18.76 16.16
C GLU A 126 -9.17 17.58 16.65
N TRP A 127 -8.60 17.70 17.86
CA TRP A 127 -7.86 16.61 18.51
C TRP A 127 -8.65 15.28 18.49
N PRO A 128 -8.05 14.15 18.07
CA PRO A 128 -6.63 13.88 17.85
C PRO A 128 -6.10 14.16 16.41
N PHE A 129 -6.78 15.03 15.66
CA PHE A 129 -6.47 15.42 14.27
C PHE A 129 -6.63 14.31 13.23
N TYR A 130 -7.36 13.26 13.59
CA TYR A 130 -7.82 12.24 12.65
C TYR A 130 -9.19 11.71 13.10
N LYS A 131 -9.95 11.17 12.16
CA LYS A 131 -11.22 10.48 12.45
C LYS A 131 -11.23 9.10 11.81
N ALA A 132 -11.43 8.08 12.64
CA ALA A 132 -11.59 6.70 12.17
C ALA A 132 -13.09 6.35 12.04
N ARG A 133 -13.48 5.81 10.88
CA ARG A 133 -14.84 5.35 10.57
C ARG A 133 -14.79 3.90 10.07
N PRO A 134 -14.82 2.90 10.96
CA PRO A 134 -14.65 1.49 10.57
C PRO A 134 -15.69 0.99 9.56
N THR A 135 -16.86 1.64 9.51
CA THR A 135 -17.92 1.36 8.53
C THR A 135 -17.54 1.68 7.09
N ASP A 136 -16.52 2.51 6.89
CA ASP A 136 -16.10 3.00 5.59
C ASP A 136 -15.07 2.05 4.93
N TYR A 137 -14.61 1.03 5.68
CA TYR A 137 -13.78 -0.04 5.13
C TYR A 137 -14.49 -0.69 3.92
N PRO A 138 -13.79 -0.89 2.79
CA PRO A 138 -14.43 -1.31 1.56
C PRO A 138 -15.08 -2.67 1.69
N THR A 139 -16.35 -2.76 1.29
CA THR A 139 -17.11 -4.00 1.19
C THR A 139 -16.44 -4.96 0.19
N ARG A 140 -16.79 -6.26 0.24
CA ARG A 140 -16.29 -7.26 -0.71
C ARG A 140 -16.57 -6.90 -2.17
N GLU A 141 -17.62 -6.14 -2.45
CA GLU A 141 -17.91 -5.65 -3.80
C GLU A 141 -16.97 -4.52 -4.21
N GLN A 142 -16.72 -3.55 -3.33
CA GLN A 142 -15.77 -2.46 -3.58
C GLN A 142 -14.31 -2.95 -3.69
N GLN A 143 -13.94 -3.98 -2.91
CA GLN A 143 -12.62 -4.62 -2.99
C GLN A 143 -12.36 -5.31 -4.34
N ARG A 144 -13.40 -5.60 -5.13
CA ARG A 144 -13.25 -6.13 -6.49
C ARG A 144 -12.80 -5.00 -7.41
N PHE A 145 -11.51 -4.65 -7.30
CA PHE A 145 -10.81 -3.89 -8.31
C PHE A 145 -11.00 -4.60 -9.66
N ARG A 146 -11.87 -4.06 -10.52
CA ARG A 146 -12.06 -4.59 -11.86
C ARG A 146 -10.68 -4.65 -12.51
N ARG A 147 -10.21 -5.86 -12.81
CA ARG A 147 -9.02 -6.11 -13.62
C ARG A 147 -9.17 -5.27 -14.89
N VAL A 148 -8.52 -4.12 -14.94
CA VAL A 148 -8.24 -3.46 -16.21
C VAL A 148 -7.18 -4.35 -16.83
N ARG A 149 -7.64 -5.37 -17.58
CA ARG A 149 -6.76 -6.10 -18.49
C ARG A 149 -6.10 -5.03 -19.35
N SER A 150 -4.79 -4.87 -19.20
CA SER A 150 -3.94 -4.32 -20.23
C SER A 150 -4.09 -5.21 -21.46
N SER A 151 -5.15 -4.98 -22.24
CA SER A 151 -5.28 -5.56 -23.57
C SER A 151 -4.10 -5.05 -24.38
N PRO A 152 -3.22 -5.92 -24.91
CA PRO A 152 -2.22 -5.48 -25.87
C PRO A 152 -2.98 -4.91 -27.05
N LYS A 153 -2.77 -3.63 -27.37
CA LYS A 153 -3.25 -3.06 -28.64
C LYS A 153 -2.69 -3.95 -29.75
N ARG A 154 -3.57 -4.76 -30.34
CA ARG A 154 -3.24 -5.66 -31.46
C ARG A 154 -2.88 -4.74 -32.62
N ASN A 155 -1.58 -4.60 -32.87
CA ASN A 155 -1.05 -3.82 -33.98
C ASN A 155 -1.55 -4.46 -35.28
N ARG A 156 -2.63 -3.92 -35.86
CA ARG A 156 -3.01 -4.23 -37.24
C ARG A 156 -1.99 -3.57 -38.16
N ARG A 157 -0.88 -4.27 -38.42
CA ARG A 157 -0.07 -4.01 -39.61
C ARG A 157 -0.96 -4.34 -40.82
N ASN A 158 -1.43 -3.30 -41.50
CA ASN A 158 -1.98 -3.40 -42.85
C ASN A 158 -0.86 -3.84 -43.79
N GLY A 159 -0.71 -5.15 -43.97
CA GLY A 159 -0.04 -5.70 -45.14
C GLY A 159 -0.97 -5.55 -46.33
N LYS A 160 -0.80 -4.49 -47.11
CA LYS A 160 -1.30 -4.44 -48.49
C LYS A 160 -0.65 -5.59 -49.26
N LYS A 161 -1.40 -6.67 -49.49
CA LYS A 161 -1.16 -7.54 -50.64
C LYS A 161 -1.70 -6.80 -51.85
N ASN A 162 -0.82 -6.27 -52.69
CA ASN A 162 -1.16 -6.00 -54.08
C ASN A 162 -0.54 -7.12 -54.91
N CYS A 163 -1.40 -7.83 -55.62
CA CYS A 163 -1.07 -8.69 -56.75
C CYS A 163 -0.31 -7.88 -57.80
N CYS A 164 0.75 -8.47 -58.35
CA CYS A 164 0.94 -8.84 -59.75
C CYS A 164 2.04 -9.91 -59.81
#